data_AF-A0A351FN44-F1
#
_entry.id   AF-A0A351FN44-F1
#
_cell.length_a   1.000
_cell.length_b   1.000
_cell.length_c   1.000
_cell.angle_alpha   90.00
_cell.angle_beta   90.00
_cell.angle_gamma   90.00
#
_symmetry.space_group_name_H-M   'P 1'
#
loop_
_entity.id
_entity.type
_entity.pdbx_description
1 polymer ?
#
loop_
_entity_poly.entity_id
_entity_poly.type
_entity_poly.pdbx_seq_one_letter_code
_entity_poly.pdbx_strand_id
1 'polypeptide(L)'
;MYHDHYGAYPPAYIADENGTPMHSWRVLILPFLHHRRLYDRYDFSQPWNSKANMRLATEMPEVYAFHGEYEEGVVTTNYLAVVGESTFWPGAMSRRSAEITDEEDTTIMLAENWGQHIHWMEPRDLDLETMSLEVDDPQGISSKYLAPAVVMMDSQVVKLRPDLRRDALRALLTVNGGEPLLVKDHGYLLDDGRDREERPAEETLSHEQPVGEIGTIKQLLDDPSAEEERTEERSADADAQD
;
A
#
# COMPACT_ATOMS: atom_id res chain seq x y z
N MET A 1 -14.32 11.37 4.97
CA MET A 1 -14.99 11.10 3.68
C MET A 1 -15.40 9.64 3.48
N TYR A 2 -14.48 8.66 3.41
CA TYR A 2 -14.86 7.22 3.35
C TYR A 2 -15.53 6.78 4.66
N HIS A 3 -14.86 7.02 5.79
CA HIS A 3 -15.38 6.75 7.13
C HIS A 3 -16.79 7.32 7.34
N ASP A 4 -17.01 8.59 6.97
CA ASP A 4 -18.31 9.24 7.14
C ASP A 4 -19.41 8.61 6.28
N HIS A 5 -19.04 8.02 5.14
CA HIS A 5 -19.99 7.37 4.24
C HIS A 5 -20.33 5.94 4.68
N TYR A 6 -19.35 5.17 5.15
CA TYR A 6 -19.50 3.74 5.47
C TYR A 6 -19.57 3.43 6.98
N GLY A 7 -19.31 4.42 7.84
CA GLY A 7 -19.22 4.23 9.30
C GLY A 7 -17.98 3.45 9.75
N ALA A 8 -17.03 3.23 8.84
CA ALA A 8 -15.78 2.50 9.08
C ALA A 8 -14.72 2.93 8.06
N TYR A 9 -13.45 2.76 8.40
CA TYR A 9 -12.32 2.93 7.50
C TYR A 9 -12.29 1.80 6.45
N PRO A 10 -11.68 2.05 5.27
CA PRO A 10 -11.58 1.01 4.24
C PRO A 10 -10.82 -0.20 4.78
N PRO A 11 -11.19 -1.43 4.38
CA PRO A 11 -10.32 -2.58 4.60
C PRO A 11 -9.04 -2.40 3.77
N ALA A 12 -7.96 -3.13 4.09
CA ALA A 12 -6.75 -3.14 3.28
C ALA A 12 -7.04 -3.68 1.87
N TYR A 13 -7.92 -4.67 1.80
CA TYR A 13 -8.39 -5.26 0.55
C TYR A 13 -9.79 -5.86 0.71
N ILE A 14 -10.48 -6.04 -0.41
CA ILE A 14 -11.62 -6.96 -0.50
C ILE A 14 -11.09 -8.31 -1.02
N ALA A 15 -11.50 -9.40 -0.39
CA ALA A 15 -11.16 -10.75 -0.81
C ALA A 15 -12.32 -11.45 -1.53
N ASP A 16 -12.01 -12.50 -2.30
CA ASP A 16 -13.01 -13.43 -2.82
C ASP A 16 -13.53 -14.39 -1.72
N GLU A 17 -14.41 -15.31 -2.10
CA GLU A 17 -14.99 -16.31 -1.19
C GLU A 17 -13.95 -17.26 -0.58
N ASN A 18 -12.77 -17.39 -1.20
CA ASN A 18 -11.66 -18.22 -0.72
C ASN A 18 -10.68 -17.43 0.15
N GLY A 19 -10.93 -16.14 0.40
CA GLY A 19 -10.04 -15.26 1.14
C GLY A 19 -8.87 -14.70 0.32
N THR A 20 -8.88 -14.90 -1.01
CA THR A 20 -7.85 -14.37 -1.90
C THR A 20 -8.05 -12.85 -2.09
N PRO A 21 -7.04 -12.00 -1.81
CA PRO A 21 -7.17 -10.56 -2.01
C PRO A 21 -7.44 -10.20 -3.49
N MET A 22 -8.53 -9.49 -3.73
CA MET A 22 -9.03 -9.15 -5.07
C MET A 22 -8.84 -7.67 -5.42
N HIS A 23 -9.10 -6.77 -4.47
CA HIS A 23 -9.17 -5.33 -4.72
C HIS A 23 -8.48 -4.53 -3.62
N SER A 24 -7.56 -3.64 -3.99
CA SER A 24 -6.84 -2.78 -3.07
C SER A 24 -7.72 -1.66 -2.50
N TRP A 25 -7.46 -1.27 -1.25
CA TRP A 25 -8.02 -0.06 -0.63
C TRP A 25 -7.85 1.19 -1.49
N ARG A 26 -6.76 1.28 -2.26
CA ARG A 26 -6.50 2.40 -3.20
C ARG A 26 -7.63 2.53 -4.22
N VAL A 27 -8.06 1.42 -4.81
CA VAL A 27 -9.19 1.39 -5.75
C VAL A 27 -10.49 1.79 -5.05
N LEU A 28 -10.71 1.33 -3.80
CA LEU A 28 -11.92 1.65 -3.04
C LEU A 28 -12.09 3.13 -2.74
N ILE A 29 -10.99 3.87 -2.57
CA ILE A 29 -11.04 5.29 -2.21
C ILE A 29 -11.09 6.25 -3.41
N LEU A 30 -10.92 5.77 -4.65
CA LEU A 30 -10.94 6.61 -5.86
C LEU A 30 -12.11 7.62 -5.93
N PRO A 31 -13.37 7.26 -5.57
CA PRO A 31 -14.48 8.22 -5.62
C PRO A 31 -14.29 9.42 -4.68
N PHE A 32 -13.55 9.25 -3.58
CA PHE A 32 -13.25 10.28 -2.58
C PHE A 32 -12.02 11.12 -2.96
N LEU A 33 -11.23 10.65 -3.92
CA LEU A 33 -10.10 11.36 -4.53
C LEU A 33 -10.49 12.05 -5.85
N HIS A 34 -11.78 12.20 -6.13
CA HIS A 34 -12.31 12.76 -7.38
C HIS A 34 -12.04 11.91 -8.64
N HIS A 35 -11.69 10.64 -8.50
CA HIS A 35 -11.44 9.69 -9.60
C HIS A 35 -12.64 8.76 -9.89
N ARG A 36 -13.88 9.26 -9.76
CA ARG A 36 -15.10 8.44 -9.98
C ARG A 36 -15.17 7.78 -11.37
N ARG A 37 -14.72 8.47 -12.42
CA ARG A 37 -14.72 7.90 -13.78
C ARG A 37 -13.79 6.69 -13.94
N LEU A 38 -12.66 6.68 -13.22
CA LEU A 38 -11.74 5.55 -13.19
C LEU A 38 -12.35 4.40 -12.39
N TYR A 39 -12.93 4.70 -11.24
CA TYR A 39 -13.66 3.75 -10.40
C TYR A 39 -14.79 3.03 -11.17
N ASP A 40 -15.63 3.78 -11.89
CA ASP A 40 -16.77 3.22 -12.62
C ASP A 40 -16.35 2.29 -13.79
N ARG A 41 -15.09 2.37 -14.24
CA ARG A 41 -14.53 1.50 -15.29
C ARG A 41 -13.85 0.25 -14.75
N TYR A 42 -13.53 0.23 -13.46
CA TYR A 42 -12.90 -0.92 -12.81
C TYR A 42 -13.94 -2.01 -12.55
N ASP A 43 -13.66 -3.24 -12.98
CA ASP A 43 -14.57 -4.37 -12.86
C ASP A 43 -14.31 -5.12 -11.54
N PHE A 44 -15.15 -4.86 -10.54
CA PHE A 44 -15.12 -5.52 -9.23
C PHE A 44 -15.58 -6.99 -9.25
N SER A 45 -16.03 -7.53 -10.39
CA SER A 45 -16.29 -8.96 -10.52
C SER A 45 -15.05 -9.77 -10.91
N GLN A 46 -13.94 -9.10 -11.24
CA GLN A 46 -12.70 -9.68 -11.72
C GLN A 46 -11.52 -9.27 -10.83
N PRO A 47 -10.46 -10.09 -10.69
CA PRO A 47 -9.30 -9.69 -9.90
C PRO A 47 -8.63 -8.45 -10.47
N TRP A 48 -7.85 -7.74 -9.64
CA TRP A 48 -7.13 -6.53 -10.03
C TRP A 48 -6.23 -6.73 -11.26
N ASN A 49 -5.61 -7.91 -11.40
CA ASN A 49 -4.71 -8.27 -12.48
C ASN A 49 -5.43 -8.92 -13.68
N SER A 50 -6.76 -8.90 -13.72
CA SER A 50 -7.51 -9.37 -14.88
C SER A 50 -7.19 -8.55 -16.13
N LYS A 51 -7.33 -9.16 -17.31
CA LYS A 51 -7.15 -8.47 -18.60
C LYS A 51 -8.06 -7.23 -18.76
N ALA A 52 -9.21 -7.20 -18.09
CA ALA A 52 -10.12 -6.06 -18.09
C ALA A 52 -9.55 -4.90 -17.25
N ASN A 53 -9.19 -5.19 -15.99
CA ASN A 53 -8.69 -4.18 -15.05
C ASN A 53 -7.29 -3.68 -15.43
N MET A 54 -6.40 -4.54 -15.94
CA MET A 54 -5.05 -4.13 -16.37
C MET A 54 -5.01 -3.08 -17.48
N ARG A 55 -6.12 -2.85 -18.19
CA ARG A 55 -6.24 -1.73 -19.14
C ARG A 55 -6.20 -0.35 -18.46
N LEU A 56 -6.43 -0.32 -17.15
CA LEU A 56 -6.43 0.90 -16.32
C LEU A 56 -5.07 1.14 -15.66
N ALA A 57 -4.07 0.27 -15.86
CA ALA A 57 -2.80 0.32 -15.14
C ALA A 57 -2.10 1.68 -15.23
N THR A 58 -2.08 2.30 -16.42
CA THR A 58 -1.42 3.59 -16.66
C THR A 58 -2.24 4.80 -16.21
N GLU A 59 -3.45 4.60 -15.66
CA GLU A 59 -4.32 5.67 -15.16
C GLU A 59 -4.17 5.87 -13.65
N MET A 60 -2.99 5.55 -13.11
CA MET A 60 -2.68 5.74 -11.69
C MET A 60 -2.91 7.21 -11.29
N PRO A 61 -3.68 7.48 -10.22
CA PRO A 61 -3.76 8.81 -9.62
C PRO A 61 -2.39 9.34 -9.18
N GLU A 62 -2.09 10.60 -9.48
CA GLU A 62 -0.84 11.28 -9.10
C GLU A 62 -0.56 11.21 -7.59
N VAL A 63 -1.61 11.23 -6.77
CA VAL A 63 -1.52 11.19 -5.30
C VAL A 63 -0.94 9.87 -4.75
N TYR A 64 -0.76 8.84 -5.58
CA TYR A 64 -0.11 7.59 -5.19
C TYR A 64 1.40 7.57 -5.43
N ALA A 65 1.94 8.57 -6.14
CA ALA A 65 3.37 8.72 -6.36
C ALA A 65 3.96 9.78 -5.43
N PHE A 66 5.27 9.69 -5.16
CA PHE A 66 5.96 10.79 -4.49
C PHE A 66 5.81 12.10 -5.24
N HIS A 67 5.83 13.21 -4.50
CA HIS A 67 5.76 14.54 -5.08
C HIS A 67 6.89 14.74 -6.10
N GLY A 68 6.52 15.12 -7.32
CA GLY A 68 7.45 15.35 -8.42
C GLY A 68 7.93 14.10 -9.17
N GLU A 69 7.51 12.88 -8.78
CA GLU A 69 7.89 11.63 -9.47
C GLU A 69 6.78 11.03 -10.32
N TYR A 70 5.60 11.64 -10.34
CA TYR A 70 4.55 11.18 -11.24
C TYR A 70 4.91 11.47 -12.69
N GLU A 71 4.96 10.41 -13.49
CA GLU A 71 5.05 10.48 -14.94
C GLU A 71 3.96 9.60 -15.58
N GLU A 72 3.54 9.96 -16.79
CA GLU A 72 2.55 9.18 -17.53
C GLU A 72 3.10 7.76 -17.78
N GLY A 73 2.33 6.74 -17.39
CA GLY A 73 2.71 5.35 -17.52
C GLY A 73 3.37 4.74 -16.27
N VAL A 74 3.64 5.52 -15.22
CA VAL A 74 3.99 4.94 -13.90
C VAL A 74 2.79 4.17 -13.37
N VAL A 75 3.05 2.93 -12.91
CA VAL A 75 2.02 2.02 -12.40
C VAL A 75 2.24 1.59 -10.95
N THR A 76 3.32 2.06 -10.32
CA THR A 76 3.70 1.69 -8.96
C THR A 76 3.45 2.82 -7.97
N THR A 77 2.97 2.47 -6.78
CA THR A 77 2.66 3.42 -5.70
C THR A 77 3.81 3.53 -4.70
N ASN A 78 3.95 4.69 -4.06
CA ASN A 78 4.91 4.95 -2.99
C ASN A 78 4.27 5.03 -1.59
N TYR A 79 2.93 5.00 -1.50
CA TYR A 79 2.22 5.04 -0.23
C TYR A 79 1.56 3.70 0.06
N LEU A 80 1.97 3.08 1.16
CA LEU A 80 1.55 1.74 1.57
C LEU A 80 0.82 1.78 2.92
N ALA A 81 -0.15 0.88 3.06
CA ALA A 81 -0.64 0.49 4.37
C ALA A 81 0.39 -0.43 5.06
N VAL A 82 0.30 -0.53 6.39
CA VAL A 82 0.90 -1.63 7.14
C VAL A 82 -0.24 -2.50 7.63
N VAL A 83 -0.31 -3.73 7.13
CA VAL A 83 -1.40 -4.67 7.32
C VAL A 83 -1.08 -5.60 8.48
N GLY A 84 -2.08 -5.82 9.34
CA GLY A 84 -1.99 -6.72 10.48
C GLY A 84 -3.19 -6.54 11.40
N GLU A 85 -3.58 -7.59 12.12
CA GLU A 85 -4.81 -7.61 12.93
C GLU A 85 -4.88 -6.47 13.96
N SER A 86 -3.76 -6.04 14.52
CA SER A 86 -3.68 -4.93 15.49
C SER A 86 -3.48 -3.55 14.85
N THR A 87 -3.20 -3.47 13.55
CA THR A 87 -2.90 -2.22 12.82
C THR A 87 -4.16 -1.49 12.38
N PHE A 88 -4.04 -0.23 11.95
CA PHE A 88 -5.16 0.49 11.32
C PHE A 88 -5.84 -0.31 10.19
N TRP A 89 -5.08 -1.20 9.53
CA TRP A 89 -5.50 -2.03 8.41
C TRP A 89 -5.53 -3.53 8.77
N PRO A 90 -6.64 -4.05 9.33
CA PRO A 90 -6.72 -5.45 9.77
C PRO A 90 -6.90 -6.47 8.62
N GLY A 91 -6.47 -6.14 7.40
CA GLY A 91 -6.61 -6.99 6.23
C GLY A 91 -7.98 -6.85 5.56
N ALA A 92 -8.70 -7.96 5.41
CA ALA A 92 -9.97 -8.01 4.68
C ALA A 92 -11.13 -7.27 5.37
N MET A 93 -10.99 -7.00 6.68
CA MET A 93 -12.04 -6.35 7.48
C MET A 93 -11.85 -4.84 7.54
N SER A 94 -12.96 -4.11 7.62
CA SER A 94 -12.93 -2.67 7.92
C SER A 94 -12.71 -2.43 9.42
N ARG A 95 -12.03 -1.34 9.75
CA ARG A 95 -11.87 -0.87 11.13
C ARG A 95 -12.82 0.28 11.43
N ARG A 96 -13.50 0.25 12.58
CA ARG A 96 -14.29 1.39 13.08
C ARG A 96 -13.45 2.26 13.98
N SER A 97 -13.77 3.56 14.05
CA SER A 97 -13.10 4.50 14.95
C SER A 97 -13.15 4.05 16.42
N ALA A 98 -14.24 3.44 16.87
CA ALA A 98 -14.37 2.93 18.24
C ALA A 98 -13.42 1.76 18.60
N GLU A 99 -12.78 1.14 17.62
CA GLU A 99 -11.80 0.07 17.81
C GLU A 99 -10.37 0.60 17.94
N ILE A 100 -10.15 1.88 17.66
CA ILE A 100 -8.87 2.57 17.78
C ILE A 100 -8.88 3.29 19.12
N THR A 101 -8.08 2.82 20.07
CA THR A 101 -8.04 3.33 21.44
C THR A 101 -6.75 4.07 21.78
N ASP A 102 -5.72 3.91 20.96
CA ASP A 102 -4.51 4.73 21.03
C ASP A 102 -4.80 6.12 20.44
N GLU A 103 -3.97 7.11 20.81
CA GLU A 103 -4.17 8.50 20.40
C GLU A 103 -4.01 8.67 18.87
N GLU A 104 -4.78 9.59 18.30
CA GLU A 104 -4.82 9.80 16.84
C GLU A 104 -3.49 10.32 16.28
N ASP A 105 -2.73 11.08 17.07
CA ASP A 105 -1.42 11.63 16.74
C ASP A 105 -0.26 10.66 17.02
N THR A 106 -0.57 9.44 17.48
CA THR A 106 0.39 8.34 17.69
C THR A 106 -0.02 7.05 16.98
N THR A 107 -0.99 7.10 16.06
CA THR A 107 -1.44 5.96 15.27
C THR A 107 -1.18 6.21 13.78
N ILE A 108 -0.31 5.42 13.16
CA ILE A 108 0.03 5.52 11.74
C ILE A 108 -1.08 4.88 10.90
N MET A 109 -1.56 5.62 9.90
CA MET A 109 -2.44 5.13 8.84
C MET A 109 -1.66 4.68 7.62
N LEU A 110 -0.80 5.51 7.06
CA LEU A 110 -0.08 5.21 5.83
C LEU A 110 1.40 5.52 5.99
N ALA A 111 2.23 4.77 5.30
CA ALA A 111 3.68 4.96 5.29
C ALA A 111 4.18 5.15 3.86
N GLU A 112 5.22 5.97 3.74
CA GLU A 112 6.04 5.99 2.53
C GLU A 112 6.83 4.68 2.39
N ASN A 113 6.98 4.23 1.16
CA ASN A 113 7.91 3.18 0.79
C ASN A 113 8.48 3.45 -0.60
N TRP A 114 9.77 3.17 -0.75
CA TRP A 114 10.50 3.40 -2.00
C TRP A 114 11.04 2.12 -2.66
N GLY A 115 10.91 0.95 -2.01
CA GLY A 115 11.56 -0.28 -2.46
C GLY A 115 10.64 -1.43 -2.88
N GLN A 116 9.34 -1.37 -2.59
CA GLN A 116 8.44 -2.51 -2.83
C GLN A 116 7.88 -2.61 -4.25
N HIS A 117 7.92 -1.51 -5.02
CA HIS A 117 7.43 -1.41 -6.41
C HIS A 117 6.03 -2.03 -6.60
N ILE A 118 5.12 -1.77 -5.67
CA ILE A 118 3.77 -2.36 -5.67
C ILE A 118 2.92 -1.70 -6.76
N HIS A 119 2.22 -2.51 -7.57
CA HIS A 119 1.30 -1.96 -8.56
C HIS A 119 0.10 -1.30 -7.86
N TRP A 120 -0.33 -0.10 -8.26
CA TRP A 120 -1.31 0.68 -7.48
C TRP A 120 -2.70 0.03 -7.30
N MET A 121 -3.09 -0.87 -8.19
CA MET A 121 -4.33 -1.67 -8.06
C MET A 121 -4.15 -2.98 -7.27
N GLU A 122 -2.91 -3.40 -7.02
CA GLU A 122 -2.59 -4.65 -6.34
C GLU A 122 -2.99 -4.57 -4.86
N PRO A 123 -3.74 -5.54 -4.32
CA PRO A 123 -4.11 -5.64 -2.91
C PRO A 123 -2.95 -6.18 -2.06
N ARG A 124 -1.75 -5.60 -2.26
CA ARG A 124 -0.53 -5.90 -1.51
C ARG A 124 -0.02 -4.61 -0.87
N ASP A 125 0.53 -4.75 0.32
CA ASP A 125 1.01 -3.67 1.17
C ASP A 125 2.12 -4.24 2.08
N LEU A 126 2.65 -3.45 3.02
CA LEU A 126 3.58 -3.95 4.03
C LEU A 126 2.81 -4.82 5.02
N ASP A 127 3.43 -5.87 5.53
CA ASP A 127 2.86 -6.75 6.54
C ASP A 127 3.61 -6.58 7.85
N LEU A 128 2.90 -6.31 8.95
CA LEU A 128 3.49 -5.95 10.25
C LEU A 128 4.45 -7.03 10.79
N GLU A 129 4.19 -8.29 10.48
CA GLU A 129 4.96 -9.43 11.02
C GLU A 129 6.20 -9.74 10.19
N THR A 130 6.21 -9.36 8.91
CA THR A 130 7.30 -9.70 7.97
C THR A 130 8.09 -8.50 7.46
N MET A 131 7.58 -7.27 7.60
CA MET A 131 8.30 -6.06 7.23
C MET A 131 9.54 -5.82 8.11
N SER A 132 10.48 -5.04 7.60
CA SER A 132 11.52 -4.46 8.44
C SER A 132 10.89 -3.41 9.34
N LEU A 133 10.96 -3.63 10.66
CA LEU A 133 10.55 -2.64 11.67
C LEU A 133 11.70 -1.66 11.95
N GLU A 134 12.30 -1.17 10.87
CA GLU A 134 13.36 -0.19 10.85
C GLU A 134 12.92 0.97 9.97
N VAL A 135 13.36 2.18 10.34
CA VAL A 135 13.17 3.38 9.53
C VAL A 135 14.28 3.40 8.48
N ASP A 136 13.91 3.75 7.25
CA ASP A 136 14.82 3.82 6.11
C ASP A 136 15.28 2.46 5.57
N ASP A 137 14.36 1.50 5.55
CA ASP A 137 14.57 0.17 4.98
C ASP A 137 13.58 -0.07 3.80
N PRO A 138 14.04 -0.50 2.62
CA PRO A 138 13.18 -0.86 1.47
C PRO A 138 12.08 -1.89 1.80
N GLN A 139 12.34 -2.80 2.75
CA GLN A 139 11.39 -3.80 3.26
C GLN A 139 10.52 -3.26 4.40
N GLY A 140 10.66 -1.99 4.76
CA GLY A 140 9.94 -1.30 5.82
C GLY A 140 9.41 0.07 5.38
N ILE A 141 9.50 1.04 6.28
CA ILE A 141 9.14 2.44 5.98
C ILE A 141 10.38 3.13 5.39
N SER A 142 10.29 3.58 4.14
CA SER A 142 11.40 4.14 3.38
C SER A 142 10.94 5.22 2.41
N SER A 143 11.88 6.03 1.92
CA SER A 143 11.55 7.17 1.08
C SER A 143 12.72 7.59 0.21
N LYS A 144 12.42 8.28 -0.89
CA LYS A 144 13.43 9.01 -1.68
C LYS A 144 14.07 10.16 -0.89
N TYR A 145 13.43 10.60 0.20
CA TYR A 145 13.96 11.60 1.12
C TYR A 145 14.79 10.95 2.22
N LEU A 146 15.72 11.71 2.82
CA LEU A 146 16.55 11.23 3.94
C LEU A 146 15.72 10.76 5.15
N ALA A 147 14.55 11.34 5.36
CA ALA A 147 13.62 10.94 6.42
C ALA A 147 12.26 10.55 5.81
N PRO A 148 11.86 9.28 5.90
CA PRO A 148 10.57 8.86 5.40
C PRO A 148 9.44 9.45 6.24
N ALA A 149 8.30 9.70 5.59
CA ALA A 149 7.11 10.22 6.25
C ALA A 149 6.03 9.16 6.41
N VAL A 150 5.14 9.44 7.37
CA VAL A 150 3.94 8.69 7.64
C VAL A 150 2.77 9.65 7.78
N VAL A 151 1.56 9.16 7.49
CA VAL A 151 0.31 9.86 7.76
C VAL A 151 -0.29 9.30 9.04
N MET A 152 -0.50 10.17 10.02
CA MET A 152 -1.13 9.85 11.30
C MET A 152 -2.66 9.84 11.16
N MET A 153 -3.35 9.28 12.15
CA MET A 153 -4.82 9.21 12.14
C MET A 153 -5.49 10.59 12.21
N ASP A 154 -4.87 11.55 12.88
CA ASP A 154 -5.29 12.96 12.88
C ASP A 154 -4.98 13.70 11.55
N SER A 155 -4.51 12.98 10.53
CA SER A 155 -4.10 13.46 9.20
C SER A 155 -2.84 14.32 9.18
N GLN A 156 -2.10 14.42 10.28
CA GLN A 156 -0.77 15.04 10.26
C GLN A 156 0.23 14.16 9.49
N VAL A 157 1.16 14.81 8.80
CA VAL A 157 2.29 14.14 8.14
C VAL A 157 3.51 14.30 9.04
N VAL A 158 4.09 13.19 9.45
CA VAL A 158 5.23 13.16 10.36
C VAL A 158 6.42 12.52 9.67
N LYS A 159 7.57 13.19 9.64
CA LYS A 159 8.83 12.55 9.25
C LYS A 159 9.41 11.79 10.44
N LEU A 160 9.67 10.50 10.24
CA LEU A 160 10.17 9.63 11.30
C LEU A 160 11.62 9.95 11.63
N ARG A 161 11.99 9.76 12.89
CA ARG A 161 13.39 9.84 13.30
C ARG A 161 14.16 8.60 12.81
N PRO A 162 15.41 8.75 12.34
CA PRO A 162 16.22 7.62 11.91
C PRO A 162 16.63 6.70 13.08
N ASP A 163 16.65 7.23 14.31
CA ASP A 163 16.97 6.48 15.54
C ASP A 163 15.72 5.91 16.24
N LEU A 164 14.57 5.90 15.57
CA LEU A 164 13.34 5.39 16.14
C LEU A 164 13.48 3.91 16.49
N ARG A 165 13.27 3.59 17.77
CA ARG A 165 13.41 2.22 18.24
C ARG A 165 12.31 1.33 17.66
N ARG A 166 12.66 0.07 17.39
CA ARG A 166 11.75 -0.95 16.85
C ARG A 166 10.45 -1.11 17.63
N ASP A 167 10.52 -1.07 18.96
CA ASP A 167 9.35 -1.16 19.85
C ASP A 167 8.44 0.06 19.71
N ALA A 168 9.01 1.25 19.65
CA ALA A 168 8.27 2.49 19.41
C ALA A 168 7.63 2.51 18.01
N LEU A 169 8.35 2.07 16.96
CA LEU A 169 7.78 1.99 15.62
C LEU A 169 6.61 0.99 15.57
N ARG A 170 6.75 -0.19 16.19
CA ARG A 170 5.64 -1.15 16.26
C ARG A 170 4.44 -0.56 17.00
N ALA A 171 4.65 0.15 18.11
CA ALA A 171 3.57 0.78 18.87
C ALA A 171 2.80 1.82 18.03
N LEU A 172 3.50 2.64 17.24
CA LEU A 172 2.87 3.58 16.30
C LEU A 172 2.04 2.90 15.19
N LEU A 173 2.36 1.64 14.86
CA LEU A 173 1.68 0.87 13.82
C LEU A 173 0.46 0.10 14.35
N THR A 174 0.30 -0.01 15.68
CA THR A 174 -0.86 -0.62 16.34
C THR A 174 -1.86 0.44 16.79
N VAL A 175 -3.11 0.06 17.04
CA VAL A 175 -4.18 1.02 17.38
C VAL A 175 -4.70 0.94 18.81
N ASN A 176 -4.24 -0.06 19.58
CA ASN A 176 -4.78 -0.38 20.90
C ASN A 176 -3.72 -0.97 21.85
N GLY A 177 -2.45 -0.61 21.67
CA GLY A 177 -1.35 -1.08 22.50
C GLY A 177 -1.23 -0.33 23.83
N GLY A 178 -1.64 0.94 23.86
CA GLY A 178 -1.64 1.79 25.05
C GLY A 178 -0.25 2.23 25.53
N GLU A 179 0.79 2.09 24.71
CA GLU A 179 2.13 2.57 25.04
C GLU A 179 2.19 4.09 25.13
N PRO A 180 2.91 4.66 26.11
CA PRO A 180 3.05 6.11 26.22
C PRO A 180 4.02 6.64 25.15
N LEU A 181 3.47 7.16 24.06
CA LEU A 181 4.22 7.81 22.98
C LEU A 181 3.98 9.32 22.99
N LEU A 182 5.01 10.09 22.66
CA LEU A 182 4.90 11.54 22.44
C LEU A 182 5.37 11.85 21.02
N VAL A 183 4.72 12.81 20.36
CA VAL A 183 5.05 13.24 18.98
C VAL A 183 6.55 13.51 18.80
N LYS A 184 7.13 14.26 19.73
CA LYS A 184 8.56 14.63 19.72
C LYS A 184 9.53 13.44 19.79
N ASP A 185 9.06 12.30 20.29
CA ASP A 185 9.90 11.12 20.51
C ASP A 185 9.96 10.23 19.25
N HIS A 186 8.98 10.34 18.35
CA HIS A 186 8.93 9.51 17.14
C HIS A 186 9.22 10.24 15.83
N GLY A 187 9.00 11.55 15.79
CA GLY A 187 9.18 12.29 14.55
C GLY A 187 9.08 13.79 14.70
N TYR A 188 9.02 14.44 13.54
CA TYR A 188 8.82 15.88 13.43
C TYR A 188 7.66 16.12 12.48
N LEU A 189 6.79 17.06 12.84
CA LEU A 189 5.71 17.49 11.96
C LEU A 189 6.29 18.05 10.65
N LEU A 190 5.68 17.64 9.54
CA LEU A 190 5.96 18.14 8.20
C LEU A 190 4.78 19.01 7.76
N ASP A 191 4.82 20.29 8.14
CA ASP A 191 3.68 21.21 8.03
C ASP A 191 3.12 21.36 6.61
N ASP A 192 3.98 21.29 5.60
CA ASP A 192 3.60 21.37 4.19
C ASP A 192 3.38 20.00 3.52
N GLY A 193 3.66 18.92 4.28
CA GLY A 193 3.62 17.53 3.85
C GLY A 193 4.66 17.15 2.79
N ARG A 194 5.60 18.03 2.41
CA ARG A 194 6.39 17.87 1.18
C ARG A 194 7.87 18.25 1.31
N ASP A 195 8.21 19.42 1.84
CA ASP A 195 9.58 19.97 1.77
C ASP A 195 10.55 19.22 2.69
N ARG A 196 11.43 18.43 2.07
CA ARG A 196 12.41 17.57 2.71
C ARG A 196 13.64 17.42 1.83
N GLU A 197 14.77 17.16 2.47
CA GLU A 197 16.03 16.85 1.79
C GLU A 197 15.93 15.48 1.08
N GLU A 198 16.08 15.48 -0.24
CA GLU A 198 16.14 14.29 -1.08
C GLU A 198 17.49 13.58 -0.90
N ARG A 199 17.49 12.24 -1.07
CA ARG A 199 18.73 11.47 -1.09
C ARG A 199 19.57 11.84 -2.30
N PRO A 200 20.91 11.75 -2.19
CA PRO A 200 21.77 11.81 -3.35
C PRO A 200 21.38 10.71 -4.38
N ALA A 201 21.40 11.06 -5.66
CA ALA A 201 21.09 10.11 -6.75
C ALA A 201 21.99 8.85 -6.74
N GLU A 202 23.19 8.94 -6.16
CA GLU A 202 24.14 7.83 -6.06
C GLU A 202 23.71 6.76 -5.04
N GLU A 203 22.99 7.15 -3.98
CA GLU A 203 22.40 6.24 -2.99
C GLU A 203 21.06 5.66 -3.46
N THR A 204 20.45 6.31 -4.45
CA THR A 204 19.20 5.89 -5.10
C THR A 204 19.42 4.64 -5.97
N LEU A 205 20.48 4.67 -6.79
CA LEU A 205 20.82 3.62 -7.74
C LEU A 205 21.24 2.28 -7.09
N SER A 206 21.63 2.27 -5.80
CA SER A 206 21.97 1.03 -5.09
C SER A 206 20.75 0.29 -4.52
N HIS A 207 19.61 0.97 -4.38
CA HIS A 207 18.37 0.42 -3.86
C HIS A 207 17.36 0.10 -4.97
N GLU A 208 17.52 0.70 -6.14
CA GLU A 208 16.88 0.21 -7.37
C GLU A 208 17.43 -1.18 -7.69
N GLN A 209 16.64 -2.23 -7.44
CA GLN A 209 16.82 -3.45 -8.22
C GLN A 209 16.72 -3.03 -9.70
N PRO A 210 17.59 -3.52 -10.60
CA PRO A 210 17.40 -3.26 -12.02
C PRO A 210 15.95 -3.60 -12.32
N VAL A 211 15.24 -2.71 -13.01
CA VAL A 211 13.89 -2.93 -13.52
C VAL A 211 13.98 -4.14 -14.45
N GLY A 212 14.01 -5.33 -13.86
CA GLY A 212 14.10 -6.61 -14.51
C GLY A 212 12.72 -6.84 -15.02
N GLU A 213 12.50 -6.48 -16.28
CA GLU A 213 11.34 -6.86 -17.09
C GLU A 213 10.06 -6.97 -16.25
N ILE A 214 9.66 -5.90 -15.54
CA ILE A 214 8.22 -5.72 -15.31
C ILE A 214 7.70 -5.54 -16.71
N GLY A 215 7.18 -6.64 -17.25
CA GLY A 215 6.85 -6.75 -18.66
C GLY A 215 6.11 -5.49 -19.05
N THR A 216 6.60 -4.81 -20.09
CA THR A 216 5.81 -3.73 -20.70
C THR A 216 4.39 -4.29 -20.86
N ILE A 217 3.30 -3.54 -20.67
CA ILE A 217 1.92 -4.08 -20.75
C ILE A 217 1.70 -5.04 -21.94
N LYS A 218 2.47 -4.85 -23.03
CA LYS A 218 2.63 -5.79 -24.14
C LYS A 218 3.08 -7.21 -23.77
N GLN A 219 4.13 -7.41 -22.97
CA GLN A 219 4.61 -8.72 -22.50
C GLN A 219 3.62 -9.42 -21.56
N LEU A 220 2.94 -8.69 -20.65
CA LEU A 220 1.90 -9.27 -19.78
C LEU A 220 0.61 -9.64 -20.54
N LEU A 221 0.34 -9.01 -21.68
CA LEU A 221 -0.79 -9.34 -22.54
C LEU A 221 -0.48 -10.46 -23.55
N ASP A 222 0.81 -10.75 -23.78
CA ASP A 222 1.30 -11.70 -24.79
C ASP A 222 1.90 -12.97 -24.16
N ASP A 223 1.86 -13.16 -22.84
CA ASP A 223 2.38 -14.37 -22.17
C ASP A 223 1.38 -15.55 -22.25
N PRO A 224 1.67 -16.61 -23.04
CA PRO A 224 0.78 -17.75 -23.21
C PRO A 224 0.84 -18.75 -22.04
N SER A 225 1.76 -18.59 -21.08
CA SER A 225 1.96 -19.55 -19.97
C SER A 225 0.78 -19.60 -18.98
N ALA A 226 -0.02 -18.53 -18.90
CA ALA A 226 -1.22 -18.48 -18.06
C ALA A 226 -2.40 -19.34 -18.58
N GLU A 227 -2.38 -19.77 -19.86
CA GLU A 227 -3.37 -20.69 -20.41
C GLU A 227 -2.97 -22.18 -20.24
N GLU A 228 -1.68 -22.48 -20.12
CA GLU A 228 -1.20 -23.87 -19.96
C GLU A 228 -1.45 -24.41 -18.54
N GLU A 229 -1.23 -23.61 -17.48
CA GLU A 229 -1.50 -24.05 -16.09
C GLU A 229 -2.98 -24.33 -15.82
N ARG A 230 -3.91 -23.60 -16.45
CA ARG A 230 -5.37 -23.84 -16.32
C ARG A 230 -5.86 -25.08 -17.05
N THR A 231 -5.09 -25.58 -18.01
CA THR A 231 -5.45 -26.75 -18.81
C THR A 231 -4.97 -28.04 -18.14
N GLU A 232 -3.82 -28.01 -17.45
CA GLU A 232 -3.31 -29.15 -16.68
C GLU A 232 -4.12 -29.40 -15.39
N GLU A 233 -4.59 -28.36 -14.69
CA GLU A 233 -5.42 -28.52 -13.48
C GLU A 233 -6.80 -29.14 -13.79
N ARG A 234 -7.41 -28.76 -14.93
CA ARG A 234 -8.68 -29.35 -15.40
C ARG A 234 -8.52 -30.79 -15.91
N SER A 235 -7.32 -31.17 -16.35
CA SER A 235 -6.99 -32.54 -16.76
C SER A 235 -6.85 -33.46 -15.54
N ALA A 236 -6.27 -32.96 -14.44
CA ALA A 236 -6.02 -33.74 -13.24
C ALA A 236 -7.31 -34.08 -12.44
N ASP A 237 -8.29 -33.18 -12.44
CA ASP A 237 -9.58 -33.41 -11.76
C ASP A 237 -10.51 -34.38 -12.51
N ALA A 238 -10.32 -34.57 -13.82
CA ALA A 238 -11.11 -35.50 -14.62
C ALA A 238 -10.67 -36.97 -14.46
N ASP A 239 -9.38 -37.21 -14.19
CA ASP A 239 -8.82 -38.56 -13.98
C ASP A 239 -8.98 -39.08 -12.54
N ALA A 240 -9.51 -38.26 -11.61
CA ALA A 240 -9.75 -38.64 -10.22
C ALA A 240 -11.19 -39.13 -9.93
N GLN A 241 -12.06 -39.19 -10.93
CA GLN A 241 -13.48 -39.57 -10.78
C GLN A 241 -13.92 -40.83 -11.56
N ASP A 242 -13.00 -41.62 -12.12
CA ASP A 242 -13.29 -42.92 -12.76
C ASP A 242 -12.71 -44.12 -11.99
#